data_AF-A0A7G1G7K1-F1
#
_entry.id   AF-A0A7G1G7K1-F1
#
_cell.length_a   1.000
_cell.length_b   1.000
_cell.length_c   1.000
_cell.angle_alpha   90.00
_cell.angle_beta   90.00
_cell.angle_gamma   90.00
#
_symmetry.space_group_name_H-M   'P 1'
#
loop_
_entity.id
_entity.type
_entity.pdbx_description
1 polymer ?
#
loop_
_entity_poly.entity_id
_entity_poly.type
_entity_poly.pdbx_seq_one_letter_code
_entity_poly.pdbx_strand_id
1 'polypeptide(L)'
;MTKIEQVRNNWIEILKLLNSGKSYEEIVKIFENKSIYFDTRSLEKVKKEYDKLYEKEAEKEKKLKEYEKQTNEELMKKIKKLEKKMIEFEEKTNKKIIEIEYELAPEDKKDTSSNDYLEKTFKKPYRESILKENATFRIPKECRDILKKYCGNGIGKEKENGILNISRNEFITGLILEFDKNFKKNTSEKKSN
;
A
#
# COMPACT_ATOMS: atom_id res chain seq x y z
N MET A 1 -61.50 -2.88 -11.74
CA MET A 1 -60.27 -3.70 -11.84
C MET A 1 -60.70 -5.15 -11.74
N THR A 2 -60.44 -5.95 -12.77
CA THR A 2 -60.83 -7.37 -12.77
C THR A 2 -59.97 -8.17 -11.79
N LYS A 3 -60.48 -9.30 -11.28
CA LYS A 3 -59.71 -10.20 -10.40
C LYS A 3 -58.37 -10.62 -11.01
N ILE A 4 -58.31 -10.76 -12.34
CA ILE A 4 -57.11 -11.12 -13.09
C ILE A 4 -56.07 -9.98 -13.09
N GLU A 5 -56.50 -8.73 -13.26
CA GLU A 5 -55.61 -7.57 -13.18
C GLU A 5 -55.05 -7.37 -11.77
N GLN A 6 -55.86 -7.62 -10.73
CA GLN A 6 -55.40 -7.58 -9.34
C GLN A 6 -54.32 -8.63 -9.08
N VAL A 7 -54.53 -9.89 -9.50
CA VAL A 7 -53.52 -10.95 -9.35
C VAL A 7 -52.23 -10.62 -10.09
N ARG A 8 -52.33 -10.06 -11.31
CA ARG A 8 -51.15 -9.65 -12.08
C ARG A 8 -50.38 -8.51 -11.41
N ASN A 9 -51.08 -7.51 -10.88
CA ASN A 9 -50.46 -6.39 -10.16
C ASN A 9 -49.79 -6.86 -8.87
N ASN A 10 -50.43 -7.75 -8.12
CA ASN A 10 -49.86 -8.36 -6.91
C ASN A 10 -48.58 -9.14 -7.24
N TRP A 11 -48.57 -9.86 -8.37
CA TRP A 11 -47.38 -10.58 -8.83
C TRP A 11 -46.20 -9.65 -9.15
N ILE A 12 -46.47 -8.54 -9.83
CA ILE A 12 -45.45 -7.53 -10.14
C ILE A 12 -44.89 -6.92 -8.86
N GLU A 13 -45.74 -6.69 -7.87
CA GLU A 13 -45.33 -6.12 -6.58
C GLU A 13 -44.50 -7.12 -5.76
N ILE A 14 -44.84 -8.42 -5.76
CA ILE A 14 -44.01 -9.48 -5.16
C ILE A 14 -42.62 -9.51 -5.81
N LEU A 15 -42.56 -9.50 -7.13
CA LEU A 15 -41.27 -9.53 -7.85
C LEU A 15 -40.40 -8.31 -7.52
N LYS A 16 -41.01 -7.13 -7.35
CA LYS A 16 -40.29 -5.93 -6.89
C LYS A 16 -39.73 -6.09 -5.48
N LEU A 17 -40.52 -6.66 -4.56
CA LEU A 17 -40.08 -6.87 -3.17
C LEU A 17 -38.98 -7.93 -3.08
N LEU A 18 -39.09 -9.01 -3.87
CA LEU A 18 -38.06 -10.03 -4.01
C LEU A 18 -36.74 -9.45 -4.52
N ASN A 19 -36.78 -8.66 -5.58
CA ASN A 19 -35.59 -8.00 -6.12
C ASN A 19 -35.00 -6.95 -5.17
N SER A 20 -35.78 -6.45 -4.21
CA SER A 20 -35.29 -5.55 -3.15
C SER A 20 -34.64 -6.28 -1.98
N GLY A 21 -34.56 -7.61 -2.02
CA GLY A 21 -33.91 -8.44 -1.00
C GLY A 21 -34.77 -8.76 0.23
N LYS A 22 -36.10 -8.57 0.16
CA LYS A 22 -36.99 -8.94 1.26
C LYS A 22 -37.20 -10.45 1.33
N SER A 23 -37.29 -10.98 2.54
CA SER A 23 -37.53 -12.40 2.76
C SER A 23 -38.98 -12.78 2.42
N TYR A 24 -39.21 -14.07 2.13
CA TYR A 24 -40.55 -14.59 1.86
C TYR A 24 -41.56 -14.25 2.99
N GLU A 25 -41.13 -14.37 4.25
CA GLU A 25 -41.97 -14.08 5.42
C GLU A 25 -42.33 -12.59 5.53
N GLU A 26 -41.41 -11.69 5.18
CA GLU A 26 -41.66 -10.25 5.14
C GLU A 26 -42.65 -9.89 4.04
N ILE A 27 -42.53 -10.52 2.87
CA ILE A 27 -43.45 -10.33 1.75
C ILE A 27 -44.85 -10.79 2.17
N VAL A 28 -44.97 -11.99 2.74
CA VAL A 28 -46.26 -12.52 3.23
C VAL A 28 -46.90 -11.55 4.23
N LYS A 29 -46.15 -11.06 5.23
CA LYS A 29 -46.66 -10.07 6.20
C LYS A 29 -47.12 -8.75 5.56
N ILE A 30 -46.37 -8.22 4.58
CA ILE A 30 -46.74 -7.00 3.86
C ILE A 30 -48.08 -7.18 3.12
N PHE A 31 -48.28 -8.37 2.56
CA PHE A 31 -49.43 -8.69 1.76
C PHE A 31 -50.66 -9.08 2.59
N GLU A 32 -50.47 -9.74 3.74
CA GLU A 32 -51.49 -9.95 4.78
C GLU A 32 -51.99 -8.61 5.33
N ASN A 33 -51.09 -7.68 5.64
CA ASN A 33 -51.44 -6.34 6.10
C ASN A 33 -52.20 -5.50 5.05
N LYS A 34 -52.05 -5.84 3.76
CA LYS A 34 -52.80 -5.21 2.66
C LYS A 34 -54.14 -5.89 2.37
N SER A 35 -54.55 -6.92 3.13
CA SER A 35 -55.77 -7.73 2.90
C SER A 35 -55.86 -8.29 1.48
N ILE A 36 -54.72 -8.65 0.89
CA ILE A 36 -54.66 -9.24 -0.44
C ILE A 36 -54.75 -10.77 -0.30
N TYR A 37 -55.82 -11.36 -0.83
CA TYR A 37 -56.01 -12.81 -0.79
C TYR A 37 -55.06 -13.51 -1.77
N PHE A 38 -54.19 -14.37 -1.25
CA PHE A 38 -53.34 -15.24 -2.05
C PHE A 38 -54.00 -16.60 -2.23
N ASP A 39 -54.18 -17.02 -3.48
CA ASP A 39 -54.40 -18.43 -3.76
C ASP A 39 -53.11 -19.20 -3.39
N THR A 40 -53.26 -20.32 -2.67
CA THR A 40 -52.18 -21.26 -2.31
C THR A 40 -51.27 -21.60 -3.50
N ARG A 41 -51.85 -21.72 -4.70
CA ARG A 41 -51.12 -21.97 -5.95
C ARG A 41 -50.21 -20.82 -6.38
N SER A 42 -50.56 -19.58 -6.01
CA SER A 42 -49.73 -18.40 -6.26
C SER A 42 -48.55 -18.36 -5.29
N LEU A 43 -48.76 -18.71 -4.02
CA LEU A 43 -47.68 -18.81 -3.02
C LEU A 43 -46.64 -19.87 -3.38
N GLU A 44 -47.06 -21.04 -3.86
CA GLU A 44 -46.15 -22.08 -4.36
C GLU A 44 -45.30 -21.59 -5.54
N LYS A 45 -45.88 -20.81 -6.45
CA LYS A 45 -45.12 -20.21 -7.56
C LYS A 45 -44.10 -19.21 -7.05
N VAL A 46 -44.44 -18.39 -6.05
CA VAL A 46 -43.49 -17.42 -5.46
C VAL A 46 -42.33 -18.16 -4.82
N LYS A 47 -42.62 -19.22 -4.06
CA LYS A 47 -41.59 -20.05 -3.42
C LYS A 47 -40.65 -20.67 -4.46
N LYS A 48 -41.19 -21.25 -5.54
CA LYS A 48 -40.36 -21.81 -6.63
C LYS A 48 -39.50 -20.76 -7.32
N GLU A 49 -40.01 -19.55 -7.54
CA GLU A 49 -39.20 -18.47 -8.12
C GLU A 49 -38.14 -17.95 -7.15
N TYR A 50 -38.44 -17.92 -5.85
CA TYR A 50 -37.45 -17.60 -4.81
C TYR A 50 -36.31 -18.62 -4.78
N ASP A 51 -36.63 -19.92 -4.78
CA ASP A 51 -35.64 -21.00 -4.78
C ASP A 51 -34.73 -20.92 -6.01
N LYS A 52 -35.29 -20.64 -7.20
CA LYS A 52 -34.50 -20.41 -8.43
C LYS A 52 -33.59 -19.18 -8.35
N LEU A 53 -34.04 -18.09 -7.71
CA LEU A 53 -33.21 -16.91 -7.52
C LEU A 53 -32.04 -17.22 -6.59
N TYR A 54 -32.31 -17.94 -5.50
CA TYR A 54 -31.29 -18.39 -4.56
C TYR A 54 -30.25 -19.31 -5.21
N GLU A 55 -30.68 -20.29 -6.01
CA GLU A 55 -29.77 -21.15 -6.77
C GLU A 55 -28.88 -20.35 -7.73
N LYS A 56 -29.45 -19.37 -8.44
CA LYS A 56 -28.68 -18.49 -9.33
C LYS A 56 -27.68 -17.61 -8.59
N GLU A 57 -28.04 -17.12 -7.40
CA GLU A 57 -27.10 -16.36 -6.56
C GLU A 57 -25.99 -17.26 -6.01
N ALA A 58 -26.32 -18.46 -5.55
CA ALA A 58 -25.34 -19.44 -5.09
C ALA A 58 -24.36 -19.85 -6.21
N GLU A 59 -24.85 -20.03 -7.45
CA GLU A 59 -23.99 -20.27 -8.62
C GLU A 59 -23.06 -19.09 -8.91
N LYS A 60 -23.56 -17.86 -8.83
CA LYS A 60 -22.73 -16.65 -9.02
C LYS A 60 -21.67 -16.54 -7.93
N GLU A 61 -22.03 -16.81 -6.67
CA GLU A 61 -21.09 -16.80 -5.55
C GLU A 61 -20.00 -17.86 -5.73
N LYS A 62 -20.36 -19.06 -6.17
CA LYS A 62 -19.40 -20.12 -6.48
C LYS A 62 -18.43 -19.71 -7.59
N LYS A 63 -18.94 -19.12 -8.68
CA LYS A 63 -18.10 -18.59 -9.77
C LYS A 63 -17.20 -17.45 -9.31
N LEU A 64 -17.69 -16.57 -8.43
CA LEU A 64 -16.90 -15.48 -7.87
C LEU A 64 -15.76 -16.01 -7.01
N LYS A 65 -16.03 -16.96 -6.11
CA LYS A 65 -14.99 -17.62 -5.29
C LYS A 65 -13.92 -18.30 -6.15
N GLU A 66 -14.33 -18.92 -7.25
CA GLU A 66 -13.40 -19.56 -8.18
C GLU A 66 -12.53 -18.53 -8.92
N TYR A 67 -13.13 -17.43 -9.37
CA TYR A 67 -12.40 -16.30 -9.98
C TYR A 67 -11.42 -15.64 -9.01
N GLU A 68 -11.83 -15.42 -7.76
CA GLU A 68 -10.96 -14.88 -6.71
C GLU A 68 -9.78 -15.82 -6.44
N LYS A 69 -10.02 -17.12 -6.36
CA LYS A 69 -8.95 -18.12 -6.18
C LYS A 69 -7.95 -18.09 -7.34
N GLN A 70 -8.43 -18.09 -8.59
CA GLN A 70 -7.56 -18.00 -9.77
C GLN A 70 -6.75 -16.70 -9.79
N THR A 71 -7.40 -15.57 -9.51
CA THR A 71 -6.74 -14.24 -9.46
C THR A 71 -5.67 -14.20 -8.38
N ASN A 72 -5.97 -14.75 -7.19
CA ASN A 72 -5.02 -14.80 -6.08
C ASN A 72 -3.81 -15.70 -6.41
N GLU A 73 -4.03 -16.85 -7.05
CA GLU A 73 -2.95 -17.72 -7.52
C GLU A 73 -2.03 -17.02 -8.53
N GLU A 74 -2.59 -16.26 -9.47
CA GLU A 74 -1.80 -15.46 -10.41
C GLU A 74 -1.00 -14.35 -9.74
N LEU A 75 -1.60 -13.65 -8.77
CA LEU A 75 -0.92 -12.62 -7.99
C LEU A 75 0.23 -13.22 -7.18
N MET A 76 0.02 -14.35 -6.51
CA MET A 76 1.06 -15.04 -5.76
C MET A 76 2.22 -15.51 -6.66
N LYS A 77 1.95 -15.94 -7.89
CA LYS A 77 3.00 -16.24 -8.88
C LYS A 77 3.80 -15.00 -9.26
N LYS A 78 3.14 -13.85 -9.44
CA LYS A 78 3.81 -12.58 -9.73
C LYS A 78 4.67 -12.11 -8.56
N ILE A 79 4.16 -12.21 -7.33
CA ILE A 79 4.91 -11.88 -6.10
C ILE A 79 6.15 -12.74 -5.99
N LYS A 80 6.03 -14.07 -6.08
CA LYS A 80 7.19 -14.98 -6.05
C LYS A 80 8.24 -14.65 -7.12
N LYS A 81 7.82 -14.21 -8.30
CA LYS A 81 8.73 -13.79 -9.37
C LYS A 81 9.44 -12.48 -9.04
N LEU A 82 8.75 -11.52 -8.41
CA LEU A 82 9.34 -10.27 -7.95
C LEU A 82 10.31 -10.48 -6.79
N GLU A 83 9.97 -11.33 -5.82
CA GLU A 83 10.85 -11.71 -4.71
C GLU A 83 12.16 -12.31 -5.24
N LYS A 84 12.10 -13.24 -6.21
CA LYS A 84 13.30 -13.77 -6.87
C LYS A 84 14.15 -12.69 -7.52
N LYS A 85 13.53 -11.76 -8.26
CA LYS A 85 14.25 -10.63 -8.87
C LYS A 85 14.90 -9.73 -7.82
N MET A 86 14.26 -9.56 -6.67
CA MET A 86 14.78 -8.75 -5.57
C MET A 86 16.02 -9.40 -4.97
N ILE A 87 15.98 -10.72 -4.72
CA ILE A 87 17.15 -11.49 -4.26
C ILE A 87 18.29 -11.42 -5.27
N GLU A 88 18.01 -11.66 -6.56
CA GLU A 88 19.02 -11.55 -7.62
C GLU A 88 19.64 -10.14 -7.70
N PHE A 89 18.83 -9.10 -7.46
CA PHE A 89 19.32 -7.72 -7.42
C PHE A 89 20.18 -7.48 -6.18
N GLU A 90 19.75 -7.91 -4.99
CA GLU A 90 20.53 -7.82 -3.76
C GLU A 90 21.88 -8.53 -3.88
N GLU A 91 21.90 -9.75 -4.42
CA GLU A 91 23.15 -10.50 -4.66
C GLU A 91 24.10 -9.76 -5.61
N LYS A 92 23.58 -9.23 -6.72
CA LYS A 92 24.39 -8.45 -7.67
C LYS A 92 24.92 -7.17 -7.05
N THR A 93 24.11 -6.51 -6.23
CA THR A 93 24.49 -5.28 -5.55
C THR A 93 25.56 -5.56 -4.49
N ASN A 94 25.40 -6.62 -3.71
CA ASN A 94 26.38 -7.06 -2.72
C ASN A 94 27.72 -7.45 -3.37
N LYS A 95 27.71 -8.18 -4.49
CA LYS A 95 28.94 -8.48 -5.24
C LYS A 95 29.68 -7.20 -5.66
N LYS A 96 28.92 -6.24 -6.19
CA LYS A 96 29.49 -4.95 -6.60
C LYS A 96 30.03 -4.15 -5.41
N ILE A 97 29.36 -4.21 -4.26
CA ILE A 97 29.84 -3.60 -3.01
C ILE A 97 31.16 -4.26 -2.60
N ILE A 98 31.24 -5.60 -2.57
CA ILE A 98 32.47 -6.33 -2.23
C ILE A 98 33.61 -5.99 -3.20
N GLU A 99 33.32 -5.91 -4.51
CA GLU A 99 34.31 -5.49 -5.52
C GLU A 99 34.82 -4.07 -5.24
N ILE A 100 33.92 -3.12 -4.96
CA ILE A 100 34.29 -1.75 -4.60
C ILE A 100 35.09 -1.72 -3.29
N GLU A 101 34.70 -2.50 -2.29
CA GLU A 101 35.44 -2.63 -1.02
C GLU A 101 36.85 -3.19 -1.25
N TYR A 102 37.00 -4.14 -2.17
CA TYR A 102 38.30 -4.72 -2.54
C TYR A 102 39.16 -3.74 -3.34
N GLU A 103 38.58 -2.97 -4.28
CA GLU A 103 39.27 -1.89 -5.00
C GLU A 103 39.71 -0.75 -4.07
N LEU A 104 38.93 -0.49 -3.02
CA LEU A 104 39.23 0.50 -1.99
C LEU A 104 40.18 -0.04 -0.90
N ALA A 105 40.40 -1.35 -0.83
CA ALA A 105 41.37 -1.94 0.06
C ALA A 105 42.78 -1.58 -0.45
N PRO A 106 43.58 -0.80 0.30
CA PRO A 106 44.90 -0.42 -0.15
C PRO A 106 45.76 -1.68 -0.31
N GLU A 107 46.38 -1.88 -1.48
CA GLU A 107 47.37 -2.93 -1.67
C GLU A 107 48.42 -2.83 -0.55
N ASP A 108 48.58 -3.91 0.21
CA ASP A 108 49.67 -4.11 1.16
C ASP A 108 51.02 -4.07 0.41
N LYS A 109 51.50 -2.86 0.18
CA LYS A 109 52.91 -2.57 -0.08
C LYS A 109 53.34 -1.55 0.95
N LYS A 110 53.85 -2.07 2.08
CA LYS A 110 55.19 -1.74 2.60
C LYS A 110 55.33 -2.23 4.04
N ASP A 111 56.38 -3.02 4.22
CA ASP A 111 57.42 -2.81 5.22
C ASP A 111 56.98 -2.20 6.56
N THR A 112 57.03 -3.07 7.57
CA THR A 112 57.26 -2.78 8.98
C THR A 112 57.96 -1.45 9.25
N SER A 113 57.19 -0.39 9.48
CA SER A 113 57.54 0.78 10.32
C SER A 113 56.50 1.88 10.12
N SER A 114 55.27 1.69 10.62
CA SER A 114 54.34 2.82 10.82
C SER A 114 53.02 2.35 11.42
N ASN A 115 52.93 2.48 12.73
CA ASN A 115 51.67 2.53 13.50
C ASN A 115 50.84 3.80 13.16
N ASP A 116 50.96 4.33 11.93
CA ASP A 116 50.56 5.67 11.49
C ASP A 116 49.66 5.62 10.23
N TYR A 117 49.39 4.42 9.69
CA TYR A 117 48.53 4.22 8.51
C TYR A 117 47.06 3.93 8.85
N LEU A 118 46.76 3.43 10.05
CA LEU A 118 45.38 3.21 10.50
C LEU A 118 44.69 4.49 11.00
N GLU A 119 45.45 5.53 11.38
CA GLU A 119 44.88 6.81 11.85
C GLU A 119 44.60 7.81 10.72
N LYS A 120 45.12 7.60 9.50
CA LYS A 120 45.06 8.60 8.41
C LYS A 120 44.02 8.31 7.31
N THR A 121 43.37 7.15 7.30
CA THR A 121 42.31 6.83 6.30
C THR A 121 40.89 7.02 6.81
N PHE A 122 40.67 7.04 8.13
CA PHE A 122 39.49 7.70 8.70
C PHE A 122 39.76 9.19 8.84
N LYS A 123 39.73 9.92 7.72
CA LYS A 123 39.43 11.36 7.78
C LYS A 123 38.08 11.49 8.47
N LYS A 124 38.07 11.78 9.79
CA LYS A 124 36.94 12.38 10.52
C LYS A 124 36.36 13.48 9.63
N PRO A 125 35.19 13.36 8.98
CA PRO A 125 34.64 14.48 8.23
C PRO A 125 33.60 15.28 9.03
N TYR A 126 33.24 14.86 10.26
CA TYR A 126 32.04 15.41 10.90
C TYR A 126 32.12 15.74 12.37
N ARG A 127 33.16 15.35 13.11
CA ARG A 127 33.15 15.57 14.56
C ARG A 127 33.72 16.90 15.04
N GLU A 128 34.49 17.59 14.21
CA GLU A 128 35.22 18.81 14.61
C GLU A 128 35.26 19.87 13.51
N SER A 129 34.32 19.87 12.56
CA SER A 129 34.12 21.05 11.73
C SER A 129 33.21 22.00 12.50
N ILE A 130 33.77 23.11 13.00
CA ILE A 130 32.98 24.30 13.30
C ILE A 130 32.17 24.56 12.03
N LEU A 131 30.86 24.30 12.09
CA LEU A 131 29.95 24.50 10.97
C LEU A 131 30.10 25.96 10.55
N LYS A 132 30.83 26.22 9.46
CA LYS A 132 30.78 27.52 8.81
C LYS A 132 29.33 27.70 8.40
N GLU A 133 28.75 28.86 8.72
CA GLU A 133 27.31 29.17 8.64
C GLU A 133 26.66 28.87 7.27
N ASN A 134 27.45 28.59 6.22
CA ASN A 134 27.01 28.31 4.85
C ASN A 134 27.67 27.04 4.27
N ALA A 135 27.38 25.87 4.86
CA ALA A 135 27.84 24.59 4.31
C ALA A 135 27.12 24.25 2.98
N THR A 136 27.89 24.09 1.90
CA THR A 136 27.36 23.64 0.61
C THR A 136 27.45 22.12 0.49
N PHE A 137 26.30 21.44 0.53
CA PHE A 137 26.23 19.99 0.38
C PHE A 137 26.05 19.60 -1.09
N ARG A 138 26.91 18.70 -1.59
CA ARG A 138 26.66 18.05 -2.89
C ARG A 138 25.64 16.93 -2.70
N ILE A 139 24.39 17.23 -3.03
CA ILE A 139 23.29 16.28 -2.93
C ILE A 139 23.19 15.48 -4.25
N PRO A 140 23.18 14.12 -4.19
CA PRO A 140 22.93 13.25 -5.34
C PRO A 140 21.65 13.62 -6.09
N LYS A 141 21.57 13.27 -7.38
CA LYS A 141 20.48 13.71 -8.25
C LYS A 141 19.13 13.13 -7.79
N GLU A 142 19.15 11.88 -7.34
CA GLU A 142 18.01 11.13 -6.82
C GLU A 142 17.41 11.85 -5.59
N CYS A 143 18.27 12.23 -4.64
CA CYS A 143 17.87 12.97 -3.46
C CYS A 143 17.34 14.38 -3.82
N ARG A 144 17.91 15.02 -4.85
CA ARG A 144 17.45 16.33 -5.33
C ARG A 144 16.04 16.25 -5.94
N ASP A 145 15.75 15.18 -6.67
CA ASP A 145 14.42 14.96 -7.28
C ASP A 145 13.36 14.64 -6.22
N ILE A 146 13.74 13.89 -5.17
CA ILE A 146 12.90 13.69 -3.98
C ILE A 146 12.62 15.04 -3.28
N LEU A 147 13.65 15.84 -3.03
CA LEU A 147 13.49 17.16 -2.40
C LEU A 147 12.61 18.10 -3.24
N LYS A 148 12.68 18.04 -4.57
CA LYS A 148 11.77 18.76 -5.46
C LYS A 148 10.32 18.31 -5.30
N LYS A 149 10.07 17.01 -5.22
CA LYS A 149 8.72 16.45 -5.02
C LYS A 149 8.10 16.94 -3.70
N TYR A 150 8.87 16.96 -2.61
CA TYR A 150 8.35 17.29 -1.28
C TYR A 150 8.35 18.79 -0.98
N CYS A 151 9.37 19.54 -1.40
CA CYS A 151 9.58 20.95 -1.04
C CYS A 151 9.38 21.92 -2.21
N GLY A 152 9.16 21.41 -3.43
CA GLY A 152 8.98 22.23 -4.63
C GLY A 152 10.29 22.71 -5.24
N ASN A 153 10.19 23.58 -6.25
CA ASN A 153 11.34 23.97 -7.06
C ASN A 153 12.28 25.01 -6.42
N GLY A 154 11.86 25.72 -5.39
CA GLY A 154 12.67 26.74 -4.69
C GLY A 154 13.04 27.93 -5.60
N ILE A 155 12.94 29.15 -5.05
CA ILE A 155 13.23 30.48 -5.63
C ILE A 155 13.31 30.55 -7.17
N GLY A 156 12.19 30.91 -7.79
CA GLY A 156 12.01 31.17 -9.22
C GLY A 156 10.54 31.47 -9.55
N LYS A 157 10.26 32.11 -10.70
CA LYS A 157 8.97 32.72 -11.08
C LYS A 157 7.77 31.76 -11.19
N GLU A 158 7.97 30.45 -11.02
CA GLU A 158 6.92 29.43 -11.03
C GLU A 158 6.98 28.63 -9.72
N LYS A 159 6.22 29.10 -8.72
CA LYS A 159 6.10 28.40 -7.43
C LYS A 159 5.21 27.16 -7.60
N GLU A 160 5.78 26.06 -8.05
CA GLU A 160 5.21 24.76 -7.73
C GLU A 160 5.49 24.50 -6.24
N ASN A 161 4.46 24.69 -5.41
CA ASN A 161 4.51 24.33 -4.01
C ASN A 161 4.63 22.80 -3.91
N GLY A 162 5.72 22.33 -3.29
CA GLY A 162 5.84 20.90 -2.97
C GLY A 162 4.82 20.50 -1.91
N ILE A 163 4.65 19.19 -1.74
CA ILE A 163 3.66 18.57 -0.83
C ILE A 163 3.69 19.18 0.58
N LEU A 164 4.88 19.49 1.09
CA LEU A 164 5.07 19.93 2.48
C LEU A 164 5.06 21.45 2.66
N ASN A 165 5.01 22.23 1.57
CA ASN A 165 5.00 23.71 1.60
C ASN A 165 6.08 24.34 2.53
N ILE A 166 7.25 23.70 2.61
CA ILE A 166 8.43 24.13 3.38
C ILE A 166 9.61 24.27 2.44
N SER A 167 10.58 25.10 2.82
CA SER A 167 11.82 25.20 2.04
C SER A 167 12.64 23.92 2.15
N ARG A 168 13.45 23.64 1.11
CA ARG A 168 14.39 22.50 1.13
C ARG A 168 15.34 22.56 2.32
N ASN A 169 15.77 23.76 2.71
CA ASN A 169 16.69 23.94 3.84
C ASN A 169 16.03 23.60 5.16
N GLU A 170 14.78 24.03 5.39
CA GLU A 170 14.01 23.67 6.58
C GLU A 170 13.78 22.16 6.66
N PHE A 171 13.44 21.53 5.53
CA PHE A 171 13.23 20.08 5.48
C PHE A 171 14.52 19.30 5.82
N ILE A 172 15.65 19.65 5.20
CA ILE A 172 16.94 19.01 5.47
C ILE A 172 17.35 19.22 6.94
N THR A 173 17.16 20.44 7.47
CA THR A 173 17.48 20.74 8.86
C THR A 173 16.61 19.91 9.82
N GLY A 174 15.32 19.77 9.53
CA GLY A 174 14.40 18.92 10.29
C GLY A 174 14.84 17.46 10.31
N LEU A 175 15.24 16.91 9.15
CA LEU A 175 15.75 15.54 9.06
C LEU A 175 17.03 15.33 9.88
N ILE A 176 17.96 16.28 9.84
CA ILE A 176 19.20 16.22 10.63
C ILE A 176 18.88 16.20 12.13
N LEU A 177 17.95 17.06 12.58
CA LEU A 177 17.54 17.12 13.98
C LEU A 177 16.82 15.85 14.45
N GLU A 178 15.94 15.28 13.62
CA GLU A 178 15.28 14.01 13.94
C GLU A 178 16.28 12.85 13.98
N PHE A 179 17.22 12.81 13.04
CA PHE A 179 18.28 11.81 13.02
C PHE A 179 19.15 11.91 14.29
N ASP A 180 19.58 13.11 14.69
CA ASP A 180 20.38 13.30 15.91
C ASP A 180 19.62 12.89 17.18
N LYS A 181 18.32 13.21 17.28
CA LYS A 181 17.46 12.76 18.39
C LYS A 181 17.38 11.24 18.46
N ASN A 182 17.11 10.57 17.34
CA ASN A 182 16.99 9.12 17.27
C ASN A 182 18.34 8.42 17.52
N PHE A 183 19.43 9.00 17.00
CA PHE A 183 20.78 8.49 17.22
C PHE A 183 21.18 8.56 18.69
N LYS A 184 20.90 9.67 19.38
CA LYS A 184 21.15 9.83 20.83
C LYS A 184 20.34 8.83 21.65
N LYS A 185 19.06 8.64 21.33
CA LYS A 185 18.19 7.67 22.02
C LYS A 185 18.74 6.24 21.92
N ASN A 186 19.11 5.81 20.72
CA ASN A 186 19.64 4.46 20.48
C ASN A 186 21.03 4.23 21.10
N THR A 187 21.83 5.29 21.26
CA THR A 187 23.16 5.19 21.90
C THR A 187 23.10 5.24 23.43
N SER A 188 22.08 5.87 24.01
CA SER A 188 21.82 5.78 25.46
C SER A 188 21.26 4.42 25.88
N GLU A 189 20.41 3.80 25.07
CA GLU A 189 19.85 2.47 25.36
C GLU A 189 20.92 1.37 25.32
N LYS A 190 21.91 1.47 24.41
CA LYS A 190 23.04 0.53 24.34
C LYS A 190 24.05 0.63 25.49
N LYS A 191 24.05 1.69 26.29
CA LYS A 191 24.95 1.84 27.45
C LYS A 191 24.32 1.38 28.78
N SER A 192 23.05 0.97 28.73
CA SER A 192 22.26 0.61 29.93
C SER A 192 21.98 -0.89 30.05
N ASN A 193 22.56 -1.70 29.14
CA ASN A 193 22.63 -3.16 29.19
C ASN A 193 24.11 -3.58 29.23
#